data_AF-A0A968S0S1-F1
#
_entry.id   AF-A0A968S0S1-F1
#
_cell.length_a   1.000
_cell.length_b   1.000
_cell.length_c   1.000
_cell.angle_alpha   90.00
_cell.angle_beta   90.00
_cell.angle_gamma   90.00
#
_symmetry.space_group_name_H-M   'P 1'
#
loop_
_entity.id
_entity.type
_entity.pdbx_description
1 polymer ?
#
loop_
_entity_poly.entity_id
_entity_poly.type
_entity_poly.pdbx_seq_one_letter_code
_entity_poly.pdbx_strand_id
1 'polypeptide(L)'
;MIEQLPLPLLLAQFAAAFENDTFKTKRTFAYLVTDFDQLETIQWSNYQSPPIPLQSLMGVPSTEAAYKQLPAKITLPPYENVLRHIQLMLPINETLGIYGEPDEDAAHFQARVNDAAREQRDIEIDTLTPQYEEKFDQLDSELAEEQAKLNPELGSQALQLLKGRTNYTLSRVSRSQRGQKILSEIEERIKGLEEEFQNTLSALNDKWV
;
A
#
# COMPACT_ATOMS: atom_id res chain seq x y z
N MET A 1 65.97 2.64 -5.47
CA MET A 1 64.57 2.51 -5.01
C MET A 1 63.93 3.86 -5.26
N ILE A 2 62.94 3.93 -6.13
CA ILE A 2 62.20 5.18 -6.36
C ILE A 2 61.26 5.31 -5.16
N GLU A 3 61.57 6.22 -4.23
CA GLU A 3 60.64 6.67 -3.21
C GLU A 3 59.40 7.21 -3.95
N GLN A 4 58.31 6.42 -3.93
CA GLN A 4 57.01 6.95 -4.31
C GLN A 4 56.66 8.00 -3.25
N LEU A 5 56.86 9.27 -3.59
CA LEU A 5 56.34 10.39 -2.81
C LEU A 5 54.86 10.11 -2.52
N PRO A 6 54.41 10.26 -1.26
CA PRO A 6 53.01 10.03 -0.92
C PRO A 6 52.15 10.97 -1.78
N LEU A 7 51.26 10.38 -2.58
CA LEU A 7 50.33 11.15 -3.40
C LEU A 7 49.48 12.02 -2.47
N PRO A 8 49.43 13.35 -2.70
CA PRO A 8 48.72 14.25 -1.81
C PRO A 8 47.22 13.96 -1.90
N LEU A 9 46.63 13.58 -0.78
CA LEU A 9 45.24 13.13 -0.70
C LEU A 9 44.41 14.13 0.09
N LEU A 10 43.27 14.55 -0.46
CA LEU A 10 42.26 15.31 0.25
C LEU A 10 41.06 14.40 0.53
N LEU A 11 40.80 14.14 1.80
CA LEU A 11 39.64 13.40 2.28
C LEU A 11 38.63 14.37 2.90
N ALA A 12 37.38 14.30 2.46
CA ALA A 12 36.25 14.95 3.11
C ALA A 12 35.16 13.92 3.37
N GLN A 13 34.72 13.78 4.62
CA GLN A 13 33.64 12.87 5.01
C GLN A 13 32.63 13.61 5.89
N PHE A 14 31.35 13.43 5.61
CA PHE A 14 30.27 13.96 6.43
C PHE A 14 29.10 12.97 6.48
N ALA A 15 28.26 13.11 7.50
CA ALA A 15 27.04 12.34 7.65
C ALA A 15 25.83 13.27 7.50
N ALA A 16 24.87 12.87 6.67
CA ALA A 16 23.57 13.51 6.56
C ALA A 16 22.52 12.61 7.23
N ALA A 17 21.73 13.21 8.12
CA ALA A 17 20.58 12.55 8.72
C ALA A 17 19.32 12.96 7.97
N PHE A 18 18.53 11.99 7.56
CA PHE A 18 17.20 12.17 6.99
C PHE A 18 16.20 11.75 8.06
N GLU A 19 15.32 12.67 8.39
CA GLU A 19 14.29 12.47 9.40
C GLU A 19 12.96 12.93 8.83
N ASN A 20 11.99 12.03 8.91
CA ASN A 20 10.57 12.31 8.74
C ASN A 20 9.82 11.64 9.90
N ASP A 21 8.52 11.90 10.04
CA ASP A 21 7.68 11.28 11.07
C ASP A 21 7.71 9.74 10.99
N THR A 22 7.95 9.20 9.79
CA THR A 22 7.92 7.75 9.51
C THR A 22 9.30 7.07 9.61
N PHE A 23 10.41 7.78 9.37
CA PHE A 23 11.73 7.14 9.33
C PHE A 23 12.87 8.07 9.75
N LYS A 24 13.93 7.47 10.30
CA LYS A 24 15.19 8.15 10.60
C LYS A 24 16.34 7.35 10.00
N THR A 25 17.00 7.89 8.98
CA THR A 25 18.18 7.27 8.37
C THR A 25 19.38 8.20 8.38
N LYS A 26 20.58 7.63 8.42
CA LYS A 26 21.85 8.37 8.35
C LYS A 26 22.66 7.83 7.18
N ARG A 27 23.04 8.72 6.27
CA ARG A 27 23.90 8.41 5.13
C ARG A 27 25.25 9.09 5.34
N THR A 28 26.32 8.32 5.21
CA THR A 28 27.68 8.86 5.26
C THR A 28 28.20 8.98 3.84
N PHE A 29 28.70 10.16 3.50
CA PHE A 29 29.30 10.44 2.20
C PHE A 29 30.78 10.74 2.42
N ALA A 30 31.63 10.20 1.55
CA ALA A 30 33.04 10.51 1.53
C ALA A 30 33.48 10.91 0.12
N TYR A 31 34.46 11.80 0.08
CA TYR A 31 35.06 12.33 -1.12
C TYR A 31 36.57 12.22 -1.01
N LEU A 32 37.19 11.66 -2.05
CA LEU A 32 38.60 11.35 -2.10
C LEU A 32 39.22 11.99 -3.33
N VAL A 33 40.04 13.02 -3.15
CA VAL A 33 40.72 13.71 -4.26
C VAL A 33 42.22 13.43 -4.19
N THR A 34 42.77 12.80 -5.22
CA THR A 34 44.19 12.42 -5.32
C THR A 34 45.07 13.45 -6.02
N ASP A 35 44.47 14.37 -6.79
CA ASP A 35 45.19 15.28 -7.69
C ASP A 35 44.86 16.75 -7.42
N PHE A 36 44.66 17.13 -6.15
CA PHE A 36 44.18 18.46 -5.81
C PHE A 36 45.17 19.58 -6.12
N ASP A 37 46.48 19.28 -6.22
CA ASP A 37 47.51 20.27 -6.55
C ASP A 37 47.43 20.76 -8.01
N GLN A 38 46.75 20.02 -8.89
CA GLN A 38 46.60 20.37 -10.33
C GLN A 38 45.24 21.02 -10.65
N LEU A 39 44.30 21.03 -9.70
CA LEU A 39 42.93 21.47 -9.94
C LEU A 39 42.73 22.91 -9.46
N GLU A 40 42.24 23.78 -10.34
CA GLU A 40 41.83 25.14 -9.98
C GLU A 40 40.47 25.16 -9.25
N THR A 41 39.61 24.18 -9.51
CA THR A 41 38.29 24.02 -8.87
C THR A 41 37.94 22.54 -8.79
N ILE A 42 37.46 22.10 -7.62
CA ILE A 42 37.07 20.70 -7.38
C ILE A 42 35.56 20.56 -7.62
N GLN A 43 35.18 19.75 -8.61
CA GLN A 43 33.81 19.26 -8.74
C GLN A 43 33.64 18.02 -7.85
N TRP A 44 33.21 18.25 -6.61
CA TRP A 44 33.12 17.22 -5.58
C TRP A 44 32.31 15.97 -6.00
N SER A 45 31.29 16.12 -6.85
CA SER A 45 30.50 15.01 -7.40
C SER A 45 31.33 13.91 -8.08
N ASN A 46 32.47 14.26 -8.68
CA ASN A 46 33.28 13.32 -9.47
C ASN A 46 34.24 12.49 -8.61
N TYR A 47 34.38 12.82 -7.32
CA TYR A 47 35.34 12.23 -6.40
C TYR A 47 34.65 11.46 -5.27
N GLN A 48 33.40 11.06 -5.45
CA GLN A 48 32.65 10.29 -4.47
C GLN A 48 33.32 8.92 -4.25
N SER A 49 33.60 8.60 -2.98
CA SER A 49 34.27 7.37 -2.56
C SER A 49 33.45 6.69 -1.45
N PRO A 50 33.55 5.35 -1.28
CA PRO A 50 33.00 4.68 -0.12
C PRO A 50 33.47 5.33 1.19
N PRO A 51 32.57 5.51 2.18
CA PRO A 51 32.94 6.10 3.46
C PRO A 51 33.92 5.20 4.21
N ILE A 52 34.92 5.82 4.82
CA ILE A 52 35.92 5.11 5.60
C ILE A 52 35.37 4.93 7.01
N PRO A 53 35.25 3.69 7.51
CA PRO A 53 34.79 3.45 8.88
C PRO A 53 35.85 3.96 9.87
N LEU A 54 35.40 4.66 10.90
CA LEU A 54 36.27 5.24 11.93
C LEU A 54 37.13 4.18 12.63
N GLN A 55 36.63 2.94 12.72
CA GLN A 55 37.34 1.82 13.33
C GLN A 55 38.57 1.38 12.53
N SER A 56 38.63 1.72 11.24
CA SER A 56 39.78 1.44 10.38
C SER A 56 40.84 2.54 10.39
N LEU A 57 40.55 3.68 11.04
CA LEU A 57 41.50 4.77 11.17
C LEU A 57 42.29 4.63 12.47
N MET A 58 43.60 4.89 12.38
CA MET A 58 44.42 5.03 13.58
C MET A 58 44.08 6.35 14.26
N GLY A 59 43.83 6.32 15.57
CA GLY A 59 43.55 7.52 16.37
C GLY A 59 44.77 8.42 16.61
N VAL A 60 45.93 8.05 16.06
CA VAL A 60 47.19 8.79 16.18
C VAL A 60 47.69 9.09 14.76
N PRO A 61 48.08 10.34 14.46
CA PRO A 61 48.66 10.69 13.17
C PRO A 61 49.95 9.89 12.94
N SER A 62 50.13 9.37 11.72
CA SER A 62 51.37 8.66 11.38
C SER A 62 52.54 9.64 11.42
N THR A 63 53.64 9.23 12.05
CA THR A 63 54.88 10.02 12.14
C THR A 63 55.55 10.22 10.78
N GLU A 64 55.20 9.40 9.79
CA GLU A 64 55.72 9.46 8.41
C GLU A 64 54.81 10.28 7.48
N ALA A 65 53.68 10.81 7.96
CA ALA A 65 52.75 11.57 7.14
C ALA A 65 53.17 13.05 7.03
N ALA A 66 53.21 13.56 5.80
CA ALA A 66 53.36 14.98 5.53
C ALA A 66 51.99 15.64 5.43
N TYR A 67 51.76 16.70 6.23
CA TYR A 67 50.53 17.48 6.20
C TYR A 67 50.80 18.83 5.54
N LYS A 68 49.95 19.22 4.58
CA LYS A 68 50.03 20.51 3.89
C LYS A 68 48.78 21.33 4.21
N GLN A 69 48.95 22.63 4.40
CA GLN A 69 47.81 23.53 4.53
C GLN A 69 47.05 23.59 3.20
N LEU A 70 45.72 23.52 3.27
CA LEU A 70 44.89 23.56 2.08
C LEU A 70 45.11 24.90 1.33
N PRO A 71 45.41 24.88 0.02
CA PRO A 71 45.52 26.08 -0.79
C PRO A 71 44.24 26.91 -0.72
N ALA A 72 44.35 28.24 -0.57
CA ALA A 72 43.20 29.15 -0.48
C ALA A 72 42.25 29.13 -1.70
N LYS A 73 42.71 28.56 -2.83
CA LYS A 73 41.92 28.38 -4.05
C LYS A 73 40.95 27.19 -3.96
N ILE A 74 41.23 26.22 -3.11
CA ILE A 74 40.36 25.05 -2.93
C ILE A 74 39.25 25.44 -1.97
N THR A 75 38.05 25.56 -2.53
CA THR A 75 36.85 25.74 -1.72
C THR A 75 36.46 24.39 -1.14
N LEU A 76 36.35 24.30 0.19
CA LEU A 76 35.77 23.14 0.88
C LEU A 76 34.42 22.79 0.23
N PRO A 77 34.01 21.51 0.23
CA PRO A 77 32.67 21.18 -0.26
C PRO A 77 31.70 22.03 0.56
N PRO A 78 30.91 22.92 -0.07
CA PRO A 78 30.02 23.76 0.69
C PRO A 78 29.01 22.79 1.31
N TYR A 79 29.06 22.63 2.63
CA TYR A 79 28.13 21.75 3.36
C TYR A 79 26.70 22.02 2.90
N GLU A 80 26.40 23.28 2.61
CA GLU A 80 25.12 23.76 2.09
C GLU A 80 24.81 23.29 0.68
N ASN A 81 25.78 23.29 -0.25
CA ASN A 81 25.56 22.76 -1.60
C ASN A 81 25.44 21.25 -1.58
N VAL A 82 26.17 20.55 -0.71
CA VAL A 82 26.04 19.09 -0.66
C VAL A 82 24.69 18.70 -0.06
N LEU A 83 24.26 19.32 1.04
CA LEU A 83 22.92 19.10 1.61
C LEU A 83 21.79 19.42 0.61
N ARG A 84 21.94 20.43 -0.24
CA ARG A 84 20.95 20.78 -1.29
C ARG A 84 20.79 19.72 -2.37
N HIS A 85 21.80 18.89 -2.63
CA HIS A 85 21.78 17.91 -3.72
C HIS A 85 21.68 16.46 -3.24
N ILE A 86 21.63 16.20 -1.93
CA ILE A 86 21.38 14.83 -1.45
C ILE A 86 19.88 14.55 -1.57
N GLN A 87 19.55 13.63 -2.46
CA GLN A 87 18.20 13.11 -2.65
C GLN A 87 18.12 11.70 -2.07
N LEU A 88 17.00 11.41 -1.41
CA LEU A 88 16.67 10.06 -0.95
C LEU A 88 15.53 9.55 -1.82
N MET A 89 15.78 8.46 -2.55
CA MET A 89 14.76 7.78 -3.33
C MET A 89 14.01 6.81 -2.41
N LEU A 90 12.70 6.95 -2.33
CA LEU A 90 11.82 6.08 -1.54
C LEU A 90 10.77 5.49 -2.46
N PRO A 91 10.48 4.18 -2.36
CA PRO A 91 9.35 3.61 -3.06
C PRO A 91 8.06 4.13 -2.42
N ILE A 92 7.07 4.46 -3.26
CA ILE A 92 5.79 5.02 -2.84
C ILE A 92 4.65 4.31 -3.53
N ASN A 93 3.57 4.04 -2.79
CA ASN A 93 2.26 3.71 -3.33
C ASN A 93 1.31 4.85 -2.97
N GLU A 94 0.98 5.70 -3.95
CA GLU A 94 0.12 6.87 -3.74
C GLU A 94 -1.32 6.49 -3.40
N THR A 95 -1.84 5.39 -3.97
CA THR A 95 -3.21 4.92 -3.75
C THR A 95 -3.46 4.56 -2.29
N LEU A 96 -2.49 3.94 -1.64
CA LEU A 96 -2.57 3.54 -0.22
C LEU A 96 -1.85 4.51 0.72
N GLY A 97 -1.16 5.53 0.20
CA GLY A 97 -0.35 6.45 0.99
C GLY A 97 0.82 5.77 1.72
N ILE A 98 1.29 4.62 1.23
CA ILE A 98 2.35 3.84 1.87
C ILE A 98 3.69 4.29 1.34
N TYR A 99 4.57 4.70 2.26
CA TYR A 99 5.96 5.03 1.99
C TYR A 99 6.85 3.86 2.39
N GLY A 100 7.81 3.55 1.52
CA GLY A 100 8.85 2.59 1.81
C GLY A 100 9.93 3.16 2.71
N GLU A 101 10.65 2.26 3.36
CA GLU A 101 11.80 2.64 4.16
C GLU A 101 13.03 2.93 3.29
N PRO A 102 13.96 3.77 3.76
CA PRO A 102 15.25 3.95 3.10
C PRO A 102 16.02 2.62 3.07
N ASP A 103 16.43 2.18 1.89
CA ASP A 103 17.11 0.89 1.66
C ASP A 103 16.24 -0.37 1.88
N GLU A 104 14.91 -0.21 1.90
CA GLU A 104 13.99 -1.35 1.92
C GLU A 104 14.13 -2.20 0.64
N ASP A 105 14.08 -3.53 0.81
CA ASP A 105 14.02 -4.42 -0.33
C ASP A 105 12.69 -4.24 -1.08
N ALA A 106 12.76 -4.16 -2.41
CA ALA A 106 11.59 -3.93 -3.25
C ALA A 106 10.53 -5.03 -3.06
N ALA A 107 10.95 -6.27 -2.81
CA ALA A 107 10.03 -7.38 -2.54
C ALA A 107 9.29 -7.20 -1.21
N HIS A 108 9.98 -6.70 -0.18
CA HIS A 108 9.38 -6.44 1.13
C HIS A 108 8.38 -5.28 1.07
N PHE A 109 8.73 -4.18 0.38
CA PHE A 109 7.82 -3.07 0.14
C PHE A 109 6.57 -3.53 -0.61
N GLN A 110 6.73 -4.31 -1.68
CA GLN A 110 5.61 -4.83 -2.47
C GLN A 110 4.71 -5.76 -1.64
N ALA A 111 5.29 -6.60 -0.77
CA ALA A 111 4.52 -7.45 0.12
C ALA A 111 3.63 -6.63 1.07
N ARG A 112 4.19 -5.60 1.71
CA ARG A 112 3.43 -4.68 2.58
C ARG A 112 2.30 -3.97 1.83
N VAL A 113 2.57 -3.50 0.62
CA VAL A 113 1.57 -2.86 -0.23
C VAL A 113 0.43 -3.83 -0.57
N ASN A 114 0.76 -5.07 -0.93
CA ASN A 114 -0.22 -6.09 -1.27
C ASN A 114 -1.08 -6.49 -0.06
N ASP A 115 -0.47 -6.60 1.12
CA ASP A 115 -1.18 -6.92 2.35
C ASP A 115 -2.15 -5.79 2.73
N ALA A 116 -1.71 -4.53 2.64
CA ALA A 116 -2.57 -3.38 2.89
C ALA A 116 -3.70 -3.25 1.85
N ALA A 117 -3.45 -3.58 0.58
CA ALA A 117 -4.48 -3.61 -0.47
C ALA A 117 -5.56 -4.66 -0.16
N ARG A 118 -5.16 -5.84 0.34
CA ARG A 118 -6.10 -6.88 0.78
C ARG A 118 -6.92 -6.44 1.98
N GLU A 119 -6.27 -5.85 2.97
CA GLU A 119 -6.97 -5.34 4.16
C GLU A 119 -8.03 -4.28 3.79
N GLN A 120 -7.68 -3.33 2.91
CA GLN A 120 -8.66 -2.34 2.43
C GLN A 120 -9.80 -2.97 1.62
N ARG A 121 -9.48 -3.96 0.79
CA ARG A 121 -10.51 -4.71 0.05
C ARG A 121 -11.47 -5.42 1.00
N ASP A 122 -10.95 -6.10 2.01
CA ASP A 122 -11.75 -6.85 2.98
C ASP A 122 -12.63 -5.89 3.80
N ILE A 123 -12.11 -4.73 4.21
CA ILE A 123 -12.90 -3.68 4.88
C ILE A 123 -14.04 -3.17 3.99
N GLU A 124 -13.78 -2.92 2.69
CA GLU A 124 -14.81 -2.48 1.75
C GLU A 124 -15.88 -3.57 1.53
N ILE A 125 -15.48 -4.84 1.43
CA ILE A 125 -16.40 -5.99 1.32
C ILE A 125 -17.24 -6.13 2.59
N ASP A 126 -16.64 -6.09 3.77
CA ASP A 126 -17.33 -6.20 5.06
C ASP A 126 -18.34 -5.06 5.26
N THR A 127 -18.07 -3.90 4.67
CA THR A 127 -18.98 -2.74 4.72
C THR A 127 -20.16 -2.88 3.75
N LEU A 128 -19.96 -3.52 2.59
CA LEU A 128 -20.96 -3.66 1.54
C LEU A 128 -21.85 -4.89 1.73
N THR A 129 -21.28 -6.01 2.20
CA THR A 129 -22.00 -7.26 2.45
C THR A 129 -23.30 -7.08 3.24
N PRO A 130 -23.32 -6.43 4.43
CA PRO A 130 -24.55 -6.27 5.20
C PRO A 130 -25.62 -5.44 4.47
N GLN A 131 -25.22 -4.49 3.61
CA GLN A 131 -26.16 -3.67 2.84
C GLN A 131 -26.87 -4.48 1.75
N TYR A 132 -26.20 -5.49 1.19
CA TYR A 132 -26.79 -6.40 0.22
C TYR A 132 -27.58 -7.51 0.91
N GLU A 133 -27.10 -8.05 2.02
CA GLU A 133 -27.86 -9.01 2.86
C GLU A 133 -29.23 -8.43 3.26
N GLU A 134 -29.29 -7.18 3.73
CA GLU A 134 -30.55 -6.53 4.07
C GLU A 134 -31.53 -6.45 2.87
N LYS A 135 -31.01 -6.16 1.67
CA LYS A 135 -31.82 -6.10 0.45
C LYS A 135 -32.31 -7.48 0.01
N PHE A 136 -31.48 -8.53 0.15
CA PHE A 136 -31.88 -9.90 -0.11
C PHE A 136 -32.96 -10.35 0.88
N ASP A 137 -32.77 -10.10 2.18
CA ASP A 137 -33.76 -10.44 3.22
C ASP A 137 -35.12 -9.77 2.95
N GLN A 138 -35.12 -8.51 2.49
CA GLN A 138 -36.34 -7.80 2.10
C GLN A 138 -37.04 -8.49 0.92
N LEU A 139 -36.30 -8.84 -0.14
CA LEU A 139 -36.86 -9.50 -1.32
C LEU A 139 -37.33 -10.92 -1.04
N ASP A 140 -36.61 -11.67 -0.20
CA ASP A 140 -37.00 -13.02 0.23
C ASP A 140 -38.27 -12.99 1.10
N SER A 141 -38.38 -11.99 1.98
CA SER A 141 -39.60 -11.76 2.75
C SER A 141 -40.79 -11.41 1.84
N GLU A 142 -40.60 -10.51 0.86
CA GLU A 142 -41.62 -10.18 -0.15
C GLU A 142 -42.06 -11.42 -0.94
N LEU A 143 -41.09 -12.23 -1.37
CA LEU A 143 -41.33 -13.47 -2.12
C LEU A 143 -42.12 -14.49 -1.29
N ALA A 144 -41.73 -14.71 -0.03
CA ALA A 144 -42.40 -15.63 0.87
C ALA A 144 -43.86 -15.21 1.14
N GLU A 145 -44.11 -13.91 1.32
CA GLU A 145 -45.46 -13.36 1.49
C GLU A 145 -46.34 -13.59 0.26
N GLU A 146 -45.83 -13.31 -0.94
CA GLU A 146 -46.57 -13.49 -2.19
C GLU A 146 -46.81 -14.97 -2.52
N GLN A 147 -45.84 -15.83 -2.24
CA GLN A 147 -46.02 -17.28 -2.35
C GLN A 147 -47.10 -17.81 -1.40
N ALA A 148 -47.14 -17.32 -0.15
CA ALA A 148 -48.17 -17.70 0.82
C ALA A 148 -49.58 -17.26 0.38
N LYS A 149 -49.71 -16.08 -0.27
CA LYS A 149 -50.97 -15.59 -0.86
C LYS A 149 -51.42 -16.46 -2.04
N LEU A 150 -50.48 -16.96 -2.86
CA LEU A 150 -50.76 -17.78 -4.04
C LEU A 150 -50.98 -19.26 -3.74
N ASN A 151 -50.39 -19.80 -2.68
CA ASN A 151 -50.59 -21.18 -2.25
C ASN A 151 -50.89 -21.26 -0.73
N PRO A 152 -52.12 -20.91 -0.32
CA PRO A 152 -52.58 -21.13 1.05
C PRO A 152 -52.59 -22.61 1.46
N GLU A 153 -52.46 -23.58 0.54
CA GLU A 153 -52.27 -24.99 0.90
C GLU A 153 -50.90 -25.24 1.57
N LEU A 154 -49.82 -24.56 1.15
CA LEU A 154 -48.51 -24.61 1.80
C LEU A 154 -48.55 -23.93 3.19
N GLY A 155 -49.25 -22.80 3.30
CA GLY A 155 -49.51 -22.14 4.59
C GLY A 155 -50.42 -22.98 5.51
N SER A 156 -51.37 -23.72 4.95
CA SER A 156 -52.27 -24.59 5.70
C SER A 156 -51.61 -25.88 6.18
N GLN A 157 -50.61 -26.43 5.49
CA GLN A 157 -49.88 -27.61 5.96
C GLN A 157 -49.00 -27.30 7.18
N ALA A 158 -48.35 -26.13 7.21
CA ALA A 158 -47.63 -25.65 8.38
C ALA A 158 -48.58 -25.39 9.58
N LEU A 159 -49.79 -24.88 9.32
CA LEU A 159 -50.83 -24.64 10.33
C LEU A 159 -51.58 -25.91 10.79
N GLN A 160 -51.75 -26.92 9.93
CA GLN A 160 -52.43 -28.18 10.23
C GLN A 160 -51.61 -29.10 11.13
N LEU A 161 -50.27 -29.02 11.09
CA LEU A 161 -49.40 -29.70 12.05
C LEU A 161 -49.48 -29.10 13.46
N LEU A 162 -49.95 -27.85 13.59
CA LEU A 162 -49.93 -27.10 14.85
C LEU A 162 -51.29 -27.11 15.58
N LYS A 163 -52.41 -27.33 14.88
CA LYS A 163 -53.74 -27.41 15.50
C LYS A 163 -54.58 -28.52 14.86
N GLY A 164 -54.63 -29.66 15.54
CA GLY A 164 -55.51 -30.76 15.20
C GLY A 164 -56.97 -30.31 15.05
N ARG A 165 -57.54 -30.62 13.88
CA ARG A 165 -58.95 -30.43 13.47
C ARG A 165 -59.45 -28.98 13.43
N THR A 166 -59.77 -28.51 12.23
CA THR A 166 -61.17 -28.22 11.83
C THR A 166 -61.24 -27.91 10.32
N ASN A 167 -62.30 -28.42 9.69
CA ASN A 167 -62.69 -28.11 8.32
C ASN A 167 -63.02 -26.61 8.19
N TYR A 168 -62.72 -25.98 7.06
CA TYR A 168 -63.70 -25.17 6.32
C TYR A 168 -63.21 -24.84 4.90
N THR A 169 -64.22 -24.52 4.11
CA THR A 169 -64.40 -24.66 2.67
C THR A 169 -63.91 -23.48 1.84
N LEU A 170 -63.54 -23.80 0.60
CA LEU A 170 -63.86 -23.07 -0.63
C LEU A 170 -63.83 -21.54 -0.55
N SER A 171 -62.69 -20.97 -0.91
CA SER A 171 -62.61 -19.77 -1.72
C SER A 171 -61.77 -20.10 -2.94
N ARG A 172 -62.43 -20.61 -3.99
CA ARG A 172 -61.85 -20.79 -5.33
C ARG A 172 -61.49 -19.41 -5.89
N VAL A 173 -60.32 -18.92 -5.50
CA VAL A 173 -59.21 -18.73 -6.44
C VAL A 173 -59.65 -18.26 -7.82
N SER A 174 -59.95 -16.95 -7.91
CA SER A 174 -59.51 -16.16 -9.05
C SER A 174 -58.01 -15.82 -8.83
N ARG A 175 -57.14 -16.84 -8.77
CA ARG A 175 -55.68 -16.67 -8.70
C ARG A 175 -55.22 -16.43 -10.13
N SER A 176 -55.38 -15.17 -10.53
CA SER A 176 -55.10 -14.67 -11.86
C SER A 176 -53.61 -14.73 -12.17
N GLN A 177 -53.28 -14.77 -13.46
CA GLN A 177 -51.96 -14.52 -14.04
C GLN A 177 -51.18 -13.37 -13.38
N ARG A 178 -51.84 -12.41 -12.70
CA ARG A 178 -51.19 -11.30 -11.98
C ARG A 178 -50.31 -11.76 -10.81
N GLY A 179 -50.70 -12.78 -10.04
CA GLY A 179 -49.88 -13.23 -8.91
C GLY A 179 -48.61 -13.96 -9.39
N GLN A 180 -48.73 -14.79 -10.43
CA GLN A 180 -47.57 -15.38 -11.10
C GLN A 180 -46.64 -14.31 -11.68
N LYS A 181 -47.21 -13.21 -12.21
CA LYS A 181 -46.43 -12.07 -12.71
C LYS A 181 -45.66 -11.36 -11.59
N ILE A 182 -46.26 -11.18 -10.42
CA ILE A 182 -45.59 -10.56 -9.25
C ILE A 182 -44.44 -11.45 -8.77
N LEU A 183 -44.63 -12.77 -8.68
CA LEU A 183 -43.54 -13.68 -8.32
C LEU A 183 -42.37 -13.60 -9.32
N SER A 184 -42.67 -13.63 -10.62
CA SER A 184 -41.61 -13.50 -11.64
C SER A 184 -40.89 -12.16 -11.59
N GLU A 185 -41.58 -11.08 -11.20
CA GLU A 185 -40.99 -9.75 -11.06
C GLU A 185 -40.08 -9.66 -9.82
N ILE A 186 -40.44 -10.34 -8.72
CA ILE A 186 -39.57 -10.44 -7.54
C ILE A 186 -38.35 -11.31 -7.84
N GLU A 187 -38.52 -12.44 -8.53
CA GLU A 187 -37.41 -13.31 -8.98
C GLU A 187 -36.44 -12.55 -9.91
N GLU A 188 -36.95 -11.73 -10.83
CA GLU A 188 -36.14 -10.88 -11.70
C GLU A 188 -35.38 -9.82 -10.91
N ARG A 189 -36.01 -9.22 -9.88
CA ARG A 189 -35.35 -8.27 -8.96
C ARG A 189 -34.23 -8.93 -8.15
N ILE A 190 -34.45 -10.14 -7.62
CA ILE A 190 -33.42 -10.91 -6.89
C ILE A 190 -32.23 -11.16 -7.82
N LYS A 191 -32.49 -11.66 -9.04
CA LYS A 191 -31.44 -11.92 -10.02
C LYS A 191 -30.67 -10.65 -10.41
N GLY A 192 -31.37 -9.54 -10.59
CA GLY A 192 -30.74 -8.24 -10.85
C GLY A 192 -29.83 -7.81 -9.70
N LEU A 193 -30.27 -8.00 -8.45
CA LEU A 193 -29.48 -7.68 -7.26
C LEU A 193 -28.25 -8.58 -7.11
N GLU A 194 -28.36 -9.86 -7.45
CA GLU A 194 -27.21 -10.79 -7.51
C GLU A 194 -26.18 -10.32 -8.53
N GLU A 195 -26.62 -9.92 -9.73
CA GLU A 195 -25.73 -9.42 -10.78
C GLU A 195 -25.06 -8.11 -10.37
N GLU A 196 -25.80 -7.18 -9.77
CA GLU A 196 -25.25 -5.96 -9.19
C GLU A 196 -24.19 -6.27 -8.12
N PHE A 197 -24.48 -7.16 -7.19
CA PHE A 197 -23.54 -7.55 -6.14
C PHE A 197 -22.26 -8.16 -6.73
N GLN A 198 -22.39 -9.10 -7.67
CA GLN A 198 -21.23 -9.70 -8.35
C GLN A 198 -20.40 -8.66 -9.11
N ASN A 199 -21.06 -7.72 -9.81
CA ASN A 199 -20.37 -6.62 -10.49
C ASN A 199 -19.62 -5.71 -9.50
N THR A 200 -20.23 -5.42 -8.34
CA THR A 200 -19.54 -4.63 -7.30
C THR A 200 -18.35 -5.37 -6.70
N LEU A 201 -18.46 -6.67 -6.44
CA LEU A 201 -17.33 -7.48 -5.97
C LEU A 201 -16.20 -7.54 -6.99
N SER A 202 -16.52 -7.70 -8.28
CA SER A 202 -15.52 -7.67 -9.35
C SER A 202 -14.82 -6.31 -9.41
N ALA A 203 -15.57 -5.21 -9.36
CA ALA A 203 -15.01 -3.86 -9.41
C ALA A 203 -14.10 -3.55 -8.21
N LEU A 204 -14.45 -4.03 -7.01
CA LEU A 204 -13.62 -3.92 -5.82
C LEU A 204 -12.34 -4.75 -5.95
N ASN A 205 -12.44 -5.96 -6.49
CA ASN A 205 -11.26 -6.78 -6.71
C ASN A 205 -10.32 -6.11 -7.70
N ASP A 206 -10.83 -5.59 -8.83
CA ASP A 206 -10.03 -4.91 -9.86
C ASP A 206 -9.39 -3.61 -9.35
N LYS A 207 -10.03 -2.90 -8.40
CA LYS A 207 -9.49 -1.69 -7.78
C LYS A 207 -8.25 -1.96 -6.91
N TRP A 208 -8.18 -3.14 -6.31
CA TRP A 208 -7.17 -3.51 -5.30
C TRP A 208 -6.24 -4.64 -5.79
N VAL A 209 -6.15 -4.87 -7.10
CA VAL A 209 -5.21 -5.77 -7.79
C VAL A 209 -4.18 -4.93 -8.54
#